data_AF-A0A442UPC6-F1
#
_entry.id   AF-A0A442UPC6-F1
#
_cell.length_a   1.000
_cell.length_b   1.000
_cell.length_c   1.000
_cell.angle_alpha   90.00
_cell.angle_beta   90.00
_cell.angle_gamma   90.00
#
_symmetry.space_group_name_H-M   'P 1'
#
loop_
_entity.id
_entity.type
_entity.pdbx_description
1 polymer ?
#
loop_
_entity_poly.entity_id
_entity_poly.type
_entity_poly.pdbx_seq_one_letter_code
_entity_poly.pdbx_strand_id
1 'polypeptide(L)' 'MTDLVTMNTANPTRKLTAATVGIAIVEVIRTALTNFAPGWSDPAMWTALSPIIVFACGWFIRDEATVVITQEPEQ' A
#
# COMPACT_ATOMS: atom_id res chain seq x y z
N MET A 1 -17.89 -29.57 1.70
CA MET A 1 -16.42 -29.49 1.88
C MET A 1 -16.01 -28.15 1.30
N THR A 2 -15.46 -27.24 2.09
CA THR A 2 -15.22 -25.86 1.63
C THR A 2 -13.96 -25.84 0.76
N ASP A 3 -14.10 -25.69 -0.55
CA ASP A 3 -12.96 -25.57 -1.44
C ASP A 3 -12.48 -24.11 -1.46
N LEU A 4 -11.19 -23.91 -1.16
CA LEU A 4 -10.57 -22.59 -1.07
C LEU A 4 -9.79 -22.35 -2.37
N VAL A 5 -10.40 -21.62 -3.30
CA VAL A 5 -9.72 -21.24 -4.53
C VAL A 5 -8.80 -20.06 -4.22
N THR A 6 -7.49 -20.30 -4.26
CA THR A 6 -6.48 -19.23 -4.13
C THR A 6 -6.46 -18.44 -5.43
N MET A 7 -6.75 -17.15 -5.37
CA MET A 7 -6.78 -16.29 -6.56
C MET A 7 -5.35 -15.93 -6.98
N ASN A 8 -4.78 -16.75 -7.86
CA ASN A 8 -3.44 -16.52 -8.42
C ASN A 8 -3.53 -15.50 -9.58
N THR A 9 -3.83 -14.24 -9.25
CA THR A 9 -3.86 -13.14 -10.23
C THR A 9 -2.52 -12.41 -10.25
N ALA A 10 -2.02 -12.08 -11.44
CA ALA A 10 -0.85 -11.22 -11.60
C ALA A 10 -1.16 -9.74 -11.35
N ASN A 11 -2.44 -9.39 -11.16
CA ASN A 11 -2.84 -8.02 -10.88
C ASN A 11 -2.37 -7.64 -9.46
N PRO A 12 -1.59 -6.56 -9.29
CA PRO A 12 -1.17 -6.12 -7.97
C PRO A 12 -2.38 -5.85 -7.07
N THR A 13 -2.26 -6.24 -5.82
CA THR A 13 -3.30 -5.98 -4.83
C THR A 13 -3.48 -4.47 -4.63
N ARG A 14 -4.68 -4.05 -4.20
CA ARG A 14 -4.99 -2.63 -4.01
C ARG A 14 -4.04 -1.99 -3.00
N LYS A 15 -3.53 -2.77 -2.05
CA LYS A 15 -2.52 -2.37 -1.05
C LYS A 15 -1.13 -2.12 -1.64
N LEU A 16 -0.70 -2.92 -2.62
CA LEU A 16 0.58 -2.67 -3.28
C LEU A 16 0.51 -1.40 -4.13
N THR A 17 -0.57 -1.22 -4.90
CA THR A 17 -0.81 0.02 -5.65
C THR A 17 -0.89 1.23 -4.72
N ALA A 18 -1.58 1.10 -3.59
CA ALA A 18 -1.64 2.12 -2.54
C ALA A 18 -0.27 2.53 -2.01
N ALA A 19 0.57 1.53 -1.68
CA ALA A 19 1.91 1.76 -1.20
C ALA A 19 2.76 2.52 -2.23
N THR A 20 2.72 2.09 -3.49
CA THR A 20 3.47 2.73 -4.59
C THR A 20 3.03 4.18 -4.80
N VAL A 21 1.71 4.44 -4.83
CA VAL A 21 1.19 5.81 -4.96
C VAL A 21 1.53 6.66 -3.74
N GLY A 22 1.44 6.09 -2.52
CA GLY A 22 1.82 6.76 -1.29
C GLY A 22 3.28 7.22 -1.29
N ILE A 23 4.21 6.35 -1.71
CA ILE A 23 5.63 6.70 -1.86
C ILE A 23 5.80 7.82 -2.88
N ALA A 24 5.14 7.74 -4.03
CA ALA A 24 5.24 8.77 -5.05
C ALA A 24 4.82 10.16 -4.54
N ILE A 25 3.72 10.23 -3.77
CA ILE A 25 3.25 11.47 -3.15
C ILE A 25 4.29 12.00 -2.13
N VAL A 26 4.85 11.11 -1.31
CA VAL A 26 5.87 11.48 -0.32
C VAL A 26 7.11 12.09 -0.97
N GLU A 27 7.60 11.51 -2.07
CA GLU A 27 8.77 12.03 -2.78
C GLU A 27 8.50 13.39 -3.44
N VAL A 28 7.29 13.62 -3.95
CA VAL A 28 6.88 14.94 -4.45
C VAL A 28 6.88 15.97 -3.31
N ILE A 29 6.32 15.63 -2.15
CA ILE A 29 6.30 16.50 -0.96
C ILE A 29 7.73 16.79 -0.49
N ARG A 30 8.58 15.76 -0.40
CA ARG A 30 9.98 15.88 0.00
C ARG A 30 10.76 16.79 -0.95
N THR A 31 10.52 16.66 -2.25
CA THR A 31 11.12 17.53 -3.27
C THR A 31 10.67 18.98 -3.09
N ALA A 32 9.37 19.21 -2.87
CA ALA A 32 8.87 20.56 -2.59
C ALA A 32 9.49 21.16 -1.32
N LEU A 33 9.56 20.39 -0.23
CA LEU A 33 10.13 20.86 1.03
C LEU A 33 11.63 21.16 0.92
N THR A 34 12.39 20.36 0.18
CA THR A 34 13.82 20.62 -0.07
C THR A 34 14.03 21.97 -0.76
N ASN A 35 13.10 22.40 -1.63
CA ASN A 35 13.21 23.65 -2.37
C ASN A 35 12.64 24.87 -1.62
N PHE A 36 11.52 24.72 -0.89
CA PHE A 36 10.81 25.84 -0.26
C PHE A 36 11.05 25.97 1.26
N ALA A 37 11.43 24.89 1.94
CA ALA A 37 11.61 24.84 3.39
C ALA A 37 12.71 23.84 3.78
N PRO A 38 13.99 24.09 3.41
CA PRO A 38 15.08 23.13 3.58
C PRO A 38 15.36 22.75 5.04
N GLY A 39 14.97 23.58 6.01
CA GLY A 39 15.04 23.24 7.44
C GLY A 39 14.20 22.02 7.84
N TRP A 40 13.25 21.59 7.00
CA TRP A 40 12.39 20.43 7.21
C TRP A 40 12.78 19.23 6.34
N SER A 41 13.87 19.31 5.58
CA SER A 41 14.31 18.25 4.66
C SER A 41 15.39 17.34 5.26
N ASP A 42 15.40 17.13 6.58
CA ASP A 42 16.37 16.24 7.23
C ASP A 42 16.27 14.81 6.63
N PRO A 43 17.33 14.31 5.97
CA PRO A 43 17.32 12.97 5.38
C PRO A 43 17.04 11.85 6.39
N ALA A 44 17.50 12.00 7.63
CA ALA A 44 17.31 10.99 8.67
C ALA A 44 15.83 10.87 9.06
N MET A 45 15.15 12.01 9.23
CA MET A 45 13.71 12.07 9.50
C MET A 45 12.90 11.39 8.38
N TRP A 46 13.15 11.75 7.12
CA TRP A 46 12.39 11.20 5.98
C TRP A 46 12.62 9.70 5.77
N THR A 47 13.83 9.21 6.05
CA THR A 47 14.15 7.78 5.97
C THR A 47 13.39 6.97 7.02
N ALA A 48 13.23 7.51 8.24
CA ALA A 48 12.42 6.88 9.28
C ALA A 48 10.91 6.98 9.01
N LEU A 49 10.47 8.05 8.36
CA LEU A 49 9.04 8.32 8.12
C LEU A 49 8.47 7.50 6.94
N SER A 50 9.27 7.23 5.91
CA SER A 50 8.80 6.53 4.70
C SER A 50 8.15 5.16 4.96
N PRO A 51 8.70 4.23 5.77
CA PRO A 51 8.03 2.95 6.04
C PRO A 51 6.71 3.12 6.81
N ILE A 52 6.62 4.14 7.68
CA ILE A 52 5.40 4.44 8.46
C ILE A 52 4.29 4.91 7.52
N ILE A 53 4.61 5.77 6.55
CA ILE A 53 3.64 6.25 5.57
C ILE A 53 3.17 5.11 4.67
N VAL A 54 4.09 4.27 4.19
CA VAL A 54 3.75 3.08 3.40
C VAL A 54 2.81 2.15 4.15
N PHE A 55 3.12 1.88 5.42
CA PHE A 55 2.27 1.08 6.29
C PHE A 55 0.89 1.70 6.47
N ALA A 56 0.81 3.00 6.76
CA ALA A 56 -0.45 3.72 6.91
C ALA A 56 -1.29 3.66 5.63
N CYS A 57 -0.70 3.92 4.46
CA CYS A 57 -1.37 3.82 3.16
C CYS A 57 -1.92 2.41 2.90
N GLY A 58 -1.13 1.37 3.19
CA GLY A 58 -1.56 -0.02 3.07
C GLY A 58 -2.64 -0.42 4.09
N TRP A 59 -2.66 0.20 5.27
CA TRP A 59 -3.66 -0.06 6.32
C TRP A 59 -5.04 0.54 5.98
N PHE A 60 -5.07 1.76 5.45
CA PHE A 60 -6.33 2.43 5.10
C PHE A 60 -6.97 1.89 3.82
N ILE A 61 -6.21 1.21 2.95
CA ILE A 61 -6.73 0.68 1.70
C ILE A 61 -7.20 -0.77 1.89
N ARG A 62 -8.52 -0.96 1.81
CA ARG A 62 -9.14 -2.28 1.77
C ARG A 62 -8.70 -3.01 0.51
N ASP A 63 -8.30 -4.26 0.72
CA ASP A 63 -7.93 -5.18 -0.35
C ASP A 63 -9.06 -6.18 -0.60
N GLU A 64 -9.08 -6.77 -1.79
CA GLU A 64 -9.97 -7.90 -2.06
C GLU A 64 -9.48 -9.15 -1.35
N ALA A 65 -10.40 -10.04 -0.98
CA ALA A 65 -10.05 -11.29 -0.34
C ALA A 65 -9.22 -12.14 -1.32
N THR A 66 -8.02 -12.55 -0.90
CA THR A 66 -7.14 -13.44 -1.69
C THR A 66 -7.73 -14.85 -1.87
N VAL A 67 -8.73 -15.21 -1.07
CA VAL A 67 -9.37 -16.53 -1.08
C VAL A 67 -10.87 -16.35 -1.31
N VAL A 68 -11.38 -16.95 -2.38
CA VAL A 68 -12.82 -16.99 -2.66
C VAL A 68 -13.34 -18.30 -2.10
N ILE A 69 -14.35 -18.22 -1.23
CA ILE A 69 -15.02 -19.40 -0.68
C ILE A 69 -16.09 -19.82 -1.68
N THR A 70 -15.82 -20.87 -2.45
CA THR A 70 -16.84 -21.45 -3.33
C THR A 70 -17.75 -22.34 -2.47
N GLN A 71 -18.98 -21.90 -2.20
CA GLN A 71 -19.99 -22.77 -1.59
C GLN A 71 -20.60 -23.64 -2.68
N GLU A 72 -20.33 -24.94 -2.65
CA GLU A 72 -21.02 -25.91 -3.52
C GLU A 72 -22.50 -25.90 -3.15
N PRO A 73 -23.44 -25.77 -4.12
CA PRO A 73 -24.86 -25.80 -3.81
C PRO A 73 -25.19 -27.17 -3.21
N GLU A 74 -25.76 -27.16 -2.01
CA GLU A 74 -26.30 -28.34 -1.34
C GLU A 74 -27.30 -29.03 -2.29
N GLN A 75 -26.97 -30.25 -2.72
CA GLN A 75 -27.79 -31.05 -3.63
C GLN A 75 -29.03 -31.62 -2.96
#